data_AF-A2SN46-F1
#
_entry.id   AF-A2SN46-F1
#
_cell.length_a   1.000
_cell.length_b   1.000
_cell.length_c   1.000
_cell.angle_alpha   90.00
_cell.angle_beta   90.00
_cell.angle_gamma   90.00
#
_symmetry.space_group_name_H-M   'P 1'
#
loop_
_entity.id
_entity.type
_entity.pdbx_description
1 polymer ?
#
loop_
_entity_poly.entity_id
_entity_poly.type
_entity_poly.pdbx_seq_one_letter_code
_entity_poly.pdbx_strand_id
1 'polypeptide(L)'
;MKRLDHLLWVLSEEGGEVGHRASKAARFGLDEIQPGHQLTNAQRLLGEWFDAIAAIEMLVEDGHLTMPPEEEIRAAVAAKKAQVERFLLYSAQVGRLDQAEEGCAC
;
A
#
# COMPACT_ATOMS: atom_id res chain seq x y z
N MET A 1 -18.47 -17.54 14.35
CA MET A 1 -17.80 -17.04 13.13
C MET A 1 -17.05 -18.20 12.51
N LYS A 2 -17.23 -18.48 11.21
CA LYS A 2 -16.42 -19.51 10.53
C LYS A 2 -15.01 -18.96 10.28
N ARG A 3 -14.04 -19.84 10.06
CA ARG A 3 -12.66 -19.46 9.77
C ARG A 3 -12.56 -18.52 8.56
N LEU A 4 -13.27 -18.85 7.46
CA LEU A 4 -13.38 -17.97 6.29
C LEU A 4 -13.85 -16.56 6.66
N ASP A 5 -14.97 -16.45 7.39
CA ASP A 5 -15.52 -15.15 7.80
C ASP A 5 -14.51 -14.34 8.63
N HIS A 6 -13.76 -15.02 9.49
CA HIS A 6 -12.72 -14.40 10.31
C HIS A 6 -11.55 -13.92 9.47
N LEU A 7 -11.03 -14.73 8.54
CA LEU A 7 -9.91 -14.33 7.66
C LEU A 7 -10.29 -13.20 6.71
N LEU A 8 -11.52 -13.20 6.19
CA LEU A 8 -12.03 -12.08 5.40
C LEU A 8 -12.14 -10.80 6.23
N TRP A 9 -12.49 -10.93 7.51
CA TRP A 9 -12.52 -9.79 8.42
C TRP A 9 -11.13 -9.24 8.71
N VAL A 10 -10.16 -10.11 9.02
CA VAL A 10 -8.75 -9.74 9.18
C VAL A 10 -8.23 -9.04 7.93
N LEU A 11 -8.42 -9.64 6.74
CA LEU A 11 -7.99 -9.02 5.48
C LEU A 11 -8.60 -7.62 5.27
N SER A 12 -9.86 -7.44 5.65
CA SER A 12 -10.52 -6.13 5.59
C SER A 12 -9.92 -5.12 6.58
N GLU A 13 -9.59 -5.55 7.79
CA GLU A 13 -8.93 -4.73 8.81
C GLU A 13 -7.55 -4.30 8.30
N GLU A 14 -6.70 -5.24 7.89
CA GLU A 14 -5.34 -4.95 7.42
C GLU A 14 -5.32 -4.05 6.18
N GLY A 15 -6.25 -4.25 5.23
CA GLY A 15 -6.40 -3.35 4.08
C GLY A 15 -6.74 -1.91 4.51
N GLY A 16 -7.55 -1.75 5.55
CA GLY A 16 -7.84 -0.46 6.18
C GLY A 16 -6.62 0.14 6.88
N GLU A 17 -5.81 -0.68 7.55
CA GLU A 17 -4.59 -0.26 8.25
C GLU A 17 -3.50 0.20 7.27
N VAL A 18 -3.28 -0.52 6.17
CA VAL A 18 -2.39 -0.07 5.07
C VAL A 18 -2.80 1.32 4.58
N GLY A 19 -4.10 1.51 4.29
CA GLY A 19 -4.64 2.80 3.87
C GLY A 19 -4.43 3.89 4.93
N HIS A 20 -4.66 3.57 6.19
CA HIS A 20 -4.43 4.47 7.31
C HIS A 20 -2.96 4.89 7.40
N ARG A 21 -2.01 3.95 7.37
CA ARG A 21 -0.57 4.24 7.41
C ARG A 21 -0.11 5.04 6.21
N ALA A 22 -0.58 4.71 5.01
CA ALA A 22 -0.27 5.48 3.81
C ALA A 22 -0.73 6.94 3.95
N SER A 23 -1.90 7.18 4.53
CA SER A 23 -2.39 8.54 4.79
C SER A 23 -1.53 9.31 5.81
N LYS A 24 -0.99 8.61 6.83
CA LYS A 24 -0.06 9.20 7.81
C LYS A 24 1.26 9.56 7.16
N ALA A 25 1.84 8.64 6.39
CA ALA A 25 3.06 8.88 5.62
C ALA A 25 2.91 10.06 4.64
N ALA A 26 1.78 10.14 3.93
CA ALA A 26 1.49 11.25 3.03
C ALA A 26 1.38 12.60 3.76
N ARG A 27 0.88 12.61 5.01
CA ARG A 27 0.68 13.83 5.79
C ARG A 27 1.93 14.29 6.53
N PHE A 28 2.73 13.36 7.04
CA PHE A 28 3.83 13.66 7.98
C PHE A 28 5.21 13.27 7.44
N GLY A 29 5.28 12.61 6.28
CA GLY A 29 6.51 12.07 5.73
C GLY A 29 6.73 10.60 6.12
N LEU A 30 7.49 9.90 5.28
CA LEU A 30 7.82 8.49 5.47
C LEU A 30 8.77 8.25 6.66
N ASP A 31 9.66 9.21 6.94
CA ASP A 31 10.68 9.12 7.99
C ASP A 31 10.17 9.59 9.37
N GLU A 32 8.95 10.12 9.44
CA GLU A 32 8.38 10.56 10.72
C GLU A 32 8.15 9.38 11.66
N ILE A 33 8.46 9.62 12.93
CA ILE A 33 8.19 8.70 14.04
C ILE A 33 7.18 9.37 14.96
N GLN A 34 5.96 8.83 14.98
CA GLN A 34 4.89 9.32 15.85
C GLN A 34 5.31 9.29 17.32
N PRO A 35 5.02 10.35 18.13
CA PRO A 35 5.29 10.35 19.55
C PRO A 35 4.74 9.10 20.26
N GLY A 36 5.60 8.39 20.99
CA GLY A 36 5.27 7.13 21.67
C GLY A 36 5.51 5.87 20.84
N HIS A 37 5.97 6.00 19.59
CA HIS A 37 6.40 4.87 18.75
C HIS A 37 7.92 4.85 18.55
N GLN A 38 8.43 3.71 18.08
CA GLN A 38 9.85 3.50 17.77
C GLN A 38 10.12 3.32 16.27
N LEU A 39 9.06 3.18 15.47
CA LEU A 39 9.13 2.87 14.05
C LEU A 39 8.73 4.08 13.22
N THR A 40 9.36 4.22 12.05
CA THR A 40 8.98 5.22 11.06
C THR A 40 7.63 4.87 10.41
N ASN A 41 6.98 5.87 9.81
CA ASN A 41 5.77 5.63 9.02
C ASN A 41 6.00 4.62 7.88
N ALA A 42 7.17 4.63 7.25
CA ALA A 42 7.53 3.63 6.24
C ALA A 42 7.56 2.20 6.82
N GLN A 43 8.21 2.01 7.98
CA GLN A 43 8.29 0.70 8.63
C GLN A 43 6.91 0.19 9.05
N ARG A 44 6.06 1.07 9.60
CA ARG A 44 4.70 0.71 10.00
C ARG A 44 3.82 0.37 8.80
N LEU A 45 3.92 1.14 7.71
CA LEU A 45 3.21 0.85 6.47
C LEU A 45 3.57 -0.53 5.90
N LEU A 46 4.86 -0.88 5.92
CA LEU A 46 5.31 -2.21 5.50
C LEU A 46 4.78 -3.32 6.42
N GLY A 47 4.70 -3.05 7.73
CA GLY A 47 4.08 -3.96 8.71
C GLY A 47 2.65 -4.34 8.30
N GLU A 48 1.76 -3.36 8.16
CA GLU A 48 0.35 -3.67 7.82
C GLU A 48 0.24 -4.33 6.42
N TRP A 49 1.17 -4.00 5.51
CA TRP A 49 1.22 -4.66 4.20
C TRP A 49 1.62 -6.13 4.29
N PHE A 50 2.56 -6.49 5.16
CA PHE A 50 2.91 -7.88 5.43
C PHE A 50 1.74 -8.65 6.06
N ASP A 51 1.02 -8.04 6.99
CA ASP A 51 -0.13 -8.66 7.65
C ASP A 51 -1.27 -8.90 6.65
N ALA A 52 -1.52 -7.95 5.73
CA ALA A 52 -2.46 -8.14 4.63
C ALA A 52 -2.07 -9.29 3.69
N ILE A 53 -0.77 -9.44 3.37
CA ILE A 53 -0.27 -10.57 2.56
C ILE A 53 -0.49 -11.89 3.30
N ALA A 54 -0.13 -11.96 4.59
CA ALA A 54 -0.31 -13.16 5.38
C ALA A 54 -1.79 -13.61 5.41
N ALA A 55 -2.73 -12.68 5.53
CA ALA A 55 -4.16 -12.98 5.47
C ALA A 55 -4.58 -13.58 4.11
N ILE A 56 -4.03 -13.08 2.99
CA ILE A 56 -4.26 -13.64 1.65
C ILE A 56 -3.66 -15.03 1.53
N GLU A 57 -2.42 -15.24 2.00
CA GLU A 57 -1.76 -16.55 1.97
C GLU A 57 -2.57 -17.59 2.74
N MET A 58 -3.06 -17.25 3.94
CA MET A 58 -3.92 -18.14 4.73
C MET A 58 -5.22 -18.49 3.99
N LEU A 59 -5.83 -17.54 3.28
CA LEU A 59 -7.02 -17.79 2.45
C LEU A 59 -6.72 -18.72 1.26
N VAL A 60 -5.50 -18.66 0.71
CA VAL A 60 -5.06 -19.55 -0.37
C VAL A 60 -4.77 -20.95 0.17
N GLU A 61 -4.08 -21.05 1.30
CA GLU A 61 -3.78 -22.32 1.99
C GLU A 61 -5.06 -23.06 2.39
N ASP A 62 -6.07 -22.34 2.86
CA ASP A 62 -7.39 -22.87 3.18
C ASP A 62 -8.22 -23.26 1.92
N GLY A 63 -7.71 -22.97 0.71
CA GLY A 63 -8.38 -23.26 -0.56
C GLY A 63 -9.56 -22.35 -0.89
N HIS A 64 -9.66 -21.19 -0.23
CA HIS A 64 -10.69 -20.19 -0.49
C HIS A 64 -10.33 -19.23 -1.62
N LEU A 65 -9.03 -19.02 -1.85
CA LEU A 65 -8.49 -18.25 -2.97
C LEU A 65 -7.47 -19.08 -3.75
N THR A 66 -7.25 -18.68 -5.00
CA THR A 66 -6.20 -19.24 -5.85
C THR A 66 -5.30 -18.10 -6.28
N MET A 67 -4.00 -18.23 -6.02
CA MET A 67 -3.04 -17.26 -6.54
C MET A 67 -2.97 -17.35 -8.07
N PRO A 68 -3.10 -16.22 -8.78
CA PRO A 68 -2.87 -16.19 -10.22
C PRO A 68 -1.42 -16.56 -10.55
N PRO A 69 -1.12 -16.97 -11.79
CA PRO A 69 0.24 -17.14 -12.26
C PRO A 69 1.05 -15.85 -12.09
N GLU A 70 2.35 -15.99 -11.80
CA GLU A 70 3.25 -14.84 -11.56
C GLU A 70 3.25 -13.84 -12.73
N GLU A 71 3.13 -14.32 -13.97
CA GLU A 71 3.01 -13.48 -15.16
C GLU A 71 1.78 -12.55 -15.09
N GLU A 72 0.63 -13.09 -14.70
CA GLU A 72 -0.62 -12.33 -14.60
C GLU A 72 -0.51 -11.27 -13.50
N ILE A 73 0.06 -11.63 -12.35
CA ILE A 73 0.33 -10.69 -11.25
C ILE A 73 1.24 -9.56 -11.74
N ARG A 74 2.35 -9.88 -12.42
CA ARG A 74 3.28 -8.87 -12.96
C ARG A 74 2.62 -7.97 -13.98
N ALA A 75 1.80 -8.52 -14.88
CA ALA A 75 1.05 -7.75 -15.86
C ALA A 75 0.05 -6.78 -15.21
N ALA A 76 -0.71 -7.24 -14.20
CA ALA A 76 -1.65 -6.43 -13.46
C ALA A 76 -0.95 -5.28 -12.70
N VAL A 77 0.18 -5.59 -12.02
CA VAL A 77 1.00 -4.58 -11.34
C VAL A 77 1.55 -3.55 -12.33
N ALA A 78 2.08 -3.98 -13.48
CA ALA A 78 2.59 -3.09 -14.51
C ALA A 78 1.50 -2.17 -15.06
N ALA A 79 0.31 -2.70 -15.34
CA ALA A 79 -0.84 -1.92 -15.79
C ALA A 79 -1.28 -0.89 -14.74
N LYS A 80 -1.30 -1.26 -13.45
CA LYS A 80 -1.64 -0.33 -12.37
C LYS A 80 -0.60 0.79 -12.24
N LYS A 81 0.71 0.47 -12.32
CA LYS A 81 1.79 1.47 -12.32
C LYS A 81 1.63 2.47 -13.46
N ALA A 82 1.43 1.99 -14.68
CA ALA A 82 1.20 2.86 -15.85
C ALA A 82 -0.04 3.76 -15.68
N GLN A 83 -1.11 3.23 -15.08
CA GLN A 83 -2.30 4.04 -14.75
C GLN A 83 -1.98 5.16 -13.74
N VAL A 84 -1.24 4.84 -12.67
CA VAL A 84 -0.83 5.82 -11.65
C VAL A 84 0.02 6.93 -12.26
N GLU A 85 1.06 6.58 -13.04
CA GLU A 85 1.93 7.56 -13.71
C GLU A 85 1.14 8.49 -14.64
N ARG A 86 0.19 7.94 -15.40
CA ARG A 86 -0.70 8.74 -16.24
C ARG A 86 -1.50 9.77 -15.43
N PHE A 87 -2.02 9.38 -14.26
CA PHE A 87 -2.76 10.30 -13.39
C PHE A 87 -1.87 11.30 -12.66
N LEU A 88 -0.61 10.95 -12.35
CA LEU A 88 0.37 11.91 -11.84
C LEU A 88 0.69 12.98 -12.89
N LEU A 89 1.01 12.59 -14.12
CA LEU A 89 1.23 13.52 -15.24
C LEU A 89 0.02 14.43 -15.45
N TYR A 90 -1.19 13.87 -15.44
CA TYR A 90 -2.41 14.66 -15.55
C TYR A 90 -2.58 15.63 -14.37
N SER A 91 -2.31 15.19 -13.14
CA SER A 91 -2.37 16.05 -11.95
C SER A 91 -1.38 17.21 -12.01
N ALA A 92 -0.18 16.99 -12.56
CA ALA A 92 0.78 18.05 -12.85
C ALA A 92 0.25 19.04 -13.90
N GLN A 93 -0.36 18.55 -14.99
CA GLN A 93 -0.94 19.40 -16.04
C GLN A 93 -2.05 20.32 -15.51
N VAL A 94 -2.85 19.87 -14.54
CA VAL A 94 -3.91 20.67 -13.92
C VAL A 94 -3.44 21.50 -12.71
N GLY A 95 -2.12 21.58 -12.48
CA GLY A 95 -1.51 22.40 -11.43
C GLY A 95 -1.77 21.90 -10.01
N ARG A 96 -1.96 20.59 -9.83
CA ARG A 96 -2.21 19.95 -8.53
C ARG A 96 -0.99 19.22 -7.95
N LEU A 97 0.13 19.20 -8.67
CA LEU A 97 1.42 18.73 -8.18
C LEU A 97 2.41 19.89 -8.23
N ASP A 98 3.13 20.10 -7.13
CA ASP A 98 4.26 21.02 -7.11
C ASP A 98 5.34 20.49 -8.05
N GLN A 99 5.98 21.39 -8.81
CA GLN A 99 7.18 20.99 -9.56
C GLN A 99 8.25 20.64 -8.53
N ALA A 100 8.83 19.44 -8.63
CA ALA A 100 9.97 19.09 -7.77
C ALA A 100 11.01 20.19 -7.91
N GLU A 101 11.31 20.89 -6.83
CA GLU A 101 12.42 21.85 -6.80
C GLU A 101 13.68 21.04 -7.08
N GLU A 102 14.21 21.15 -8.30
CA GLU A 102 15.57 20.73 -8.60
C GLU A 102 16.47 21.51 -7.65
N GLY A 103 17.00 20.80 -6.66
CA GLY A 103 17.87 21.36 -5.65
C GLY A 103 18.95 22.20 -6.30
N CYS A 104 18.87 23.51 -6.09
CA CYS A 104 19.95 24.45 -6.33
C CYS A 104 21.11 24.03 -5.41
N ALA A 105 22.04 23.26 -5.95
CA ALA A 105 23.34 23.06 -5.33
C ALA A 105 24.13 24.36 -5.55
N CYS A 106 24.15 25.22 -4.53
CA CYS A 106 25.13 26.29 -4.38
C CYS A 106 26.26 25.86 -3.45
#